data_AF-A0A822FYL5-F1
#
_entry.id   AF-A0A822FYL5-F1
#
_cell.length_a   1.000
_cell.length_b   1.000
_cell.length_c   1.000
_cell.angle_alpha   90.00
_cell.angle_beta   90.00
_cell.angle_gamma   90.00
#
_symmetry.space_group_name_H-M   'P 1'
#
loop_
_entity.id
_entity.type
_entity.pdbx_description
1 polymer ?
#
loop_
_entity_poly.entity_id
_entity_poly.type
_entity_poly.pdbx_seq_one_letter_code
_entity_poly.pdbx_strand_id
1 'polypeptide(L)'
;DRGRCYFCGMSSAVTTMSQSIDLFSYVTDIASGNVSFNLSAWLGGWTNQDDSAQVSVDFLNYAYQIVGNRTTIGPVLATDRGFTTSLVFRQNSGIIPKNTRYMTVIVTLIWYTGGDNDGYIDNISVALRRS
;
A
#
# COMPACT_ATOMS: atom_id res chain seq x y z
N ASP A 1 -6.38 8.40 19.57
CA ASP A 1 -5.57 8.99 18.48
C ASP A 1 -5.69 8.18 17.20
N ARG A 2 -6.59 8.58 16.30
CA ARG A 2 -6.71 8.03 14.94
C ARG A 2 -7.01 9.19 13.98
N GLY A 3 -6.55 9.12 12.73
CA GLY A 3 -6.74 10.20 11.74
C GLY A 3 -5.60 11.21 11.60
N ARG A 4 -4.40 10.94 12.14
CA ARG A 4 -3.22 11.83 11.97
C ARG A 4 -2.60 11.79 10.57
N CYS A 5 -2.95 10.80 9.75
CA CYS A 5 -2.51 10.66 8.35
C CYS A 5 -3.70 10.23 7.46
N TYR A 6 -4.81 10.97 7.54
CA TYR A 6 -6.00 10.70 6.73
C TYR A 6 -5.79 11.18 5.28
N PHE A 7 -6.10 10.34 4.29
CA PHE A 7 -6.01 10.65 2.86
C PHE A 7 -7.36 10.39 2.17
N CYS A 8 -7.77 11.28 1.25
CA CYS A 8 -9.00 11.13 0.46
C CYS A 8 -8.75 11.50 -1.00
N GLY A 9 -9.44 10.81 -1.92
CA GLY A 9 -9.19 10.88 -3.36
C GLY A 9 -9.79 12.10 -4.07
N MET A 10 -10.74 12.79 -3.42
CA MET A 10 -11.46 13.96 -3.96
C MET A 10 -12.01 13.72 -5.38
N SER A 11 -11.86 14.65 -6.32
CA SER A 11 -12.60 14.64 -7.60
C SER A 11 -11.87 14.00 -8.80
N SER A 12 -10.87 13.14 -8.57
CA SER A 12 -10.11 12.49 -9.65
C SER A 12 -10.47 11.01 -9.81
N ALA A 13 -10.56 10.55 -11.06
CA ALA A 13 -10.76 9.13 -11.43
C ALA A 13 -9.71 8.22 -10.78
N VAL A 14 -8.47 8.70 -10.70
CA VAL A 14 -7.38 8.03 -10.00
C VAL A 14 -6.61 9.08 -9.21
N THR A 15 -6.41 8.82 -7.92
CA THR A 15 -5.56 9.63 -7.04
C THR A 15 -4.46 8.75 -6.48
N THR A 16 -3.21 9.18 -6.60
CA THR A 16 -2.06 8.45 -6.09
C THR A 16 -1.25 9.28 -5.12
N MET A 17 -0.61 8.60 -4.18
CA MET A 17 0.42 9.16 -3.31
C MET A 17 1.53 8.14 -3.17
N SER A 18 2.78 8.59 -3.16
CA SER A 18 3.92 7.71 -2.94
C SER A 18 4.86 8.22 -1.85
N GLN A 19 5.47 7.28 -1.14
CA GLN A 19 6.58 7.53 -0.23
C GLN A 19 7.69 6.54 -0.53
N SER A 20 8.91 7.04 -0.76
CA SER A 20 10.09 6.21 -0.90
C SER A 20 10.79 6.07 0.44
N ILE A 21 11.13 4.84 0.81
CA ILE A 21 11.86 4.48 2.03
C ILE A 21 13.26 4.02 1.62
N ASP A 22 14.28 4.71 2.12
CA ASP A 22 15.68 4.30 1.96
C ASP A 22 16.02 3.15 2.91
N LEU A 23 16.58 2.07 2.36
CA LEU A 23 17.01 0.88 3.08
C LEU A 23 18.53 0.74 3.18
N PHE A 24 19.29 1.83 2.98
CA PHE A 24 20.76 1.82 3.01
C PHE A 24 21.34 1.10 4.24
N SER A 25 20.72 1.28 5.42
CA SER A 25 21.18 0.63 6.67
C SER A 25 20.96 -0.89 6.73
N TYR A 26 20.17 -1.46 5.82
CA TYR A 26 19.78 -2.88 5.79
C TYR A 26 20.36 -3.64 4.59
N VAL A 27 21.17 -3.00 3.74
CA VAL A 27 21.61 -3.58 2.45
C VAL A 27 22.38 -4.88 2.60
N THR A 28 23.18 -5.04 3.65
CA THR A 28 23.93 -6.27 3.93
C THR A 28 23.00 -7.43 4.29
N ASP A 29 21.99 -7.17 5.11
CA ASP A 29 20.99 -8.16 5.50
C ASP A 29 20.06 -8.52 4.33
N ILE A 30 19.69 -7.54 3.51
CA ILE A 30 18.91 -7.77 2.28
C ILE A 30 19.73 -8.61 1.29
N ALA A 31 21.03 -8.34 1.15
CA ALA A 31 21.91 -9.10 0.26
C ALA A 31 22.07 -10.57 0.69
N SER A 32 22.06 -10.86 1.99
CA SER A 32 22.08 -12.24 2.50
C SER A 32 20.77 -12.99 2.23
N GLY A 33 19.68 -12.26 1.93
CA GLY A 33 18.36 -12.82 1.66
C GLY A 33 17.52 -13.09 2.92
N ASN A 34 17.92 -12.52 4.06
CA ASN A 34 17.30 -12.79 5.36
C ASN A 34 16.39 -11.67 5.85
N VAL A 35 15.95 -10.74 4.99
CA VAL A 35 15.02 -9.68 5.40
C VAL A 35 13.65 -9.92 4.80
N SER A 36 12.65 -10.06 5.65
CA SER A 36 11.25 -10.12 5.28
C SER A 36 10.55 -8.78 5.56
N PHE A 37 9.43 -8.55 4.87
CA PHE A 37 8.56 -7.41 5.11
C PHE A 37 7.12 -7.89 5.34
N ASN A 38 6.34 -7.10 6.07
CA ASN A 38 4.89 -7.22 6.17
C ASN A 38 4.27 -5.84 5.86
N LEU A 39 3.50 -5.78 4.78
CA LEU A 39 2.69 -4.65 4.37
C LEU A 39 1.28 -4.84 4.91
N SER A 40 0.73 -3.84 5.58
CA SER A 40 -0.64 -3.86 6.07
C SER A 40 -1.30 -2.50 6.02
N ALA A 41 -2.62 -2.47 5.84
CA ALA A 41 -3.42 -1.25 5.96
C ALA A 41 -4.90 -1.60 6.25
N TRP A 42 -5.65 -0.59 6.66
CA TRP A 42 -7.11 -0.63 6.66
C TRP A 42 -7.60 0.10 5.42
N LEU A 43 -8.31 -0.62 4.54
CA LEU A 43 -8.74 -0.13 3.23
C LEU A 43 -10.25 -0.20 3.13
N GLY A 44 -10.90 0.76 2.49
CA GLY A 44 -12.34 0.70 2.32
C GLY A 44 -12.92 1.83 1.50
N GLY A 45 -14.17 2.17 1.80
CA GLY A 45 -14.90 3.21 1.09
C GLY A 45 -16.31 3.42 1.61
N TRP A 46 -17.14 4.09 0.82
CA TRP A 46 -18.50 4.50 1.18
C TRP A 46 -19.58 3.54 0.68
N THR A 47 -20.54 3.23 1.56
CA THR A 47 -21.80 2.49 1.27
C THR A 47 -21.63 1.34 0.27
N ASN A 48 -22.32 1.38 -0.87
CA ASN A 48 -22.33 0.37 -1.92
C ASN A 48 -21.54 0.78 -3.18
N GLN A 49 -20.73 1.84 -3.10
CA GLN A 49 -19.88 2.27 -4.23
C GLN A 49 -18.62 1.42 -4.33
N ASP A 50 -18.24 1.05 -5.55
CA ASP A 50 -17.03 0.28 -5.83
C ASP A 50 -15.75 1.11 -5.90
N ASP A 51 -15.85 2.39 -5.54
CA ASP A 51 -14.70 3.23 -5.22
C ASP A 51 -13.77 2.48 -4.26
N SER A 52 -12.49 2.45 -4.62
CA SER A 52 -11.58 1.47 -4.05
C SER A 52 -10.26 2.09 -3.63
N ALA A 53 -9.66 1.45 -2.65
CA ALA A 53 -8.36 1.78 -2.15
C ALA A 53 -7.44 0.56 -2.20
N GLN A 54 -6.19 0.76 -2.65
CA GLN A 54 -5.12 -0.23 -2.57
C GLN A 54 -3.81 0.42 -2.15
N VAL A 55 -2.92 -0.42 -1.60
CA VAL A 55 -1.53 -0.03 -1.31
C VAL A 55 -0.60 -1.04 -1.96
N SER A 56 0.38 -0.53 -2.68
CA SER A 56 1.43 -1.32 -3.34
C SER A 56 2.81 -0.93 -2.81
N VAL A 57 3.76 -1.86 -2.93
CA VAL A 57 5.17 -1.66 -2.64
C VAL A 57 5.97 -2.13 -3.85
N ASP A 58 6.75 -1.21 -4.41
CA ASP A 58 7.81 -1.51 -5.36
C ASP A 58 9.16 -1.55 -4.65
N PHE A 59 9.98 -2.53 -5.02
CA PHE A 59 11.36 -2.65 -4.56
C PHE A 59 12.28 -2.15 -5.67
N LEU A 60 13.19 -1.24 -5.36
CA LEU A 60 14.07 -0.63 -6.36
C LEU A 60 15.53 -0.73 -5.96
N ASN A 61 16.41 -0.89 -6.94
CA ASN A 61 17.86 -0.85 -6.76
C ASN A 61 18.39 0.59 -6.63
N TYR A 62 19.72 0.76 -6.51
CA TYR A 62 20.35 2.08 -6.37
C TYR A 62 20.12 3.01 -7.57
N ALA A 63 19.84 2.45 -8.74
CA ALA A 63 19.55 3.16 -9.98
C ALA A 63 18.04 3.41 -10.17
N TYR A 64 17.23 3.22 -9.12
CA TYR A 64 15.77 3.33 -9.14
C TYR A 64 15.08 2.42 -10.16
N GLN A 65 15.68 1.26 -10.47
CA GLN A 65 15.06 0.23 -11.30
C GLN A 65 14.34 -0.78 -10.42
N ILE A 66 13.14 -1.21 -10.82
CA ILE A 66 12.37 -2.23 -10.11
C ILE A 66 13.16 -3.54 -10.07
N VAL A 67 13.24 -4.12 -8.87
CA VAL A 67 13.83 -5.43 -8.63
C VAL A 67 12.80 -6.34 -7.97
N GLY A 68 12.54 -7.50 -8.56
CA GLY A 68 11.53 -8.43 -8.06
C GLY A 68 10.08 -7.96 -8.30
N ASN A 69 9.15 -8.63 -7.63
CA ASN A 69 7.72 -8.44 -7.86
C ASN A 69 7.15 -7.38 -6.92
N ARG A 70 6.29 -6.51 -7.46
CA ARG A 70 5.43 -5.62 -6.68
C ARG A 70 4.57 -6.43 -5.72
N THR A 71 4.42 -5.94 -4.49
CA THR A 71 3.47 -6.49 -3.53
C THR A 71 2.30 -5.53 -3.34
N THR A 72 1.07 -6.03 -3.36
CA THR A 72 -0.15 -5.21 -3.24
C THR A 72 -1.09 -5.79 -2.19
N ILE A 73 -1.79 -4.90 -1.49
CA ILE A 73 -2.97 -5.18 -0.68
C ILE A 73 -4.16 -4.37 -1.21
N GLY A 74 -5.33 -4.99 -1.28
CA GLY A 74 -6.48 -4.44 -2.00
C GLY A 74 -6.45 -4.75 -3.51
N PRO A 75 -7.35 -4.14 -4.32
CA PRO A 75 -8.34 -3.16 -3.90
C PRO A 75 -9.36 -3.74 -2.91
N VAL A 76 -9.96 -2.89 -2.09
CA VAL A 76 -11.16 -3.23 -1.32
C VAL A 76 -12.35 -2.57 -2.01
N LEU A 77 -13.29 -3.39 -2.47
CA LEU A 77 -14.53 -2.99 -3.17
C LEU A 77 -15.73 -2.96 -2.22
N ALA A 78 -16.93 -2.59 -2.70
CA ALA A 78 -18.14 -2.61 -1.86
C ALA A 78 -18.47 -4.02 -1.36
N THR A 79 -18.23 -5.05 -2.18
CA THR A 79 -18.47 -6.45 -1.82
C THR A 79 -17.61 -6.92 -0.65
N ASP A 80 -16.33 -6.51 -0.60
CA ASP A 80 -15.42 -6.78 0.52
C ASP A 80 -15.91 -6.16 1.84
N ARG A 81 -16.68 -5.06 1.74
CA ARG A 81 -17.24 -4.29 2.86
C ARG A 81 -18.67 -4.71 3.25
N GLY A 82 -19.23 -5.72 2.59
CA GLY A 82 -20.63 -6.10 2.77
C GLY A 82 -21.61 -4.97 2.42
N PHE A 83 -21.27 -4.12 1.45
CA PHE A 83 -22.05 -2.97 0.99
C PHE A 83 -22.32 -1.90 2.07
N THR A 84 -21.40 -1.74 3.03
CA THR A 84 -21.49 -0.72 4.09
C THR A 84 -20.23 0.15 4.15
N THR A 85 -20.36 1.41 4.60
CA THR A 85 -19.19 2.25 4.87
C THR A 85 -18.35 1.63 5.98
N SER A 86 -17.17 1.14 5.63
CA SER A 86 -16.28 0.45 6.57
C SER A 86 -14.86 0.38 6.02
N LEU A 87 -13.92 0.11 6.91
CA LEU A 87 -12.55 -0.24 6.56
C LEU A 87 -12.32 -1.72 6.87
N VAL A 88 -11.65 -2.41 5.96
CA VAL A 88 -11.29 -3.82 6.06
C VAL A 88 -9.78 -3.95 6.12
N PHE A 89 -9.29 -4.69 7.12
CA PHE A 89 -7.86 -4.97 7.24
C PHE A 89 -7.38 -5.85 6.08
N ARG A 90 -6.27 -5.46 5.47
CA ARG A 90 -5.55 -6.25 4.47
C ARG A 90 -4.07 -6.26 4.82
N GLN A 91 -3.43 -7.39 4.59
CA GLN A 91 -1.99 -7.54 4.75
C GLN A 91 -1.40 -8.50 3.72
N ASN A 92 -0.13 -8.31 3.42
CA ASN A 92 0.67 -9.20 2.58
C ASN A 92 2.13 -9.16 3.07
N SER A 93 2.85 -10.27 2.96
CA SER A 93 4.22 -10.39 3.44
C SER A 93 5.07 -11.18 2.45
N GLY A 94 6.37 -10.90 2.46
CA GLY A 94 7.32 -11.62 1.62
C GLY A 94 8.76 -11.35 2.02
N ILE A 95 9.68 -11.91 1.24
CA ILE A 95 11.11 -11.62 1.35
C ILE A 95 11.41 -10.39 0.50
N ILE A 96 12.24 -9.48 1.02
CA ILE A 96 12.72 -8.35 0.23
C ILE A 96 13.66 -8.89 -0.86
N PRO A 97 13.43 -8.56 -2.15
CA PRO A 97 14.31 -8.97 -3.23
C PRO A 97 15.76 -8.54 -2.98
N LYS A 98 16.72 -9.42 -3.29
CA LYS A 98 18.14 -9.05 -3.25
C LYS A 98 18.38 -7.83 -4.15
N ASN A 99 19.37 -7.02 -3.78
CA ASN A 99 19.71 -5.74 -4.42
C ASN A 99 18.71 -4.59 -4.24
N THR A 100 17.66 -4.76 -3.43
CA THR A 100 16.80 -3.64 -3.03
C THR A 100 17.60 -2.59 -2.25
N ARG A 101 17.33 -1.31 -2.56
CA ARG A 101 17.85 -0.12 -1.90
C ARG A 101 16.74 0.82 -1.46
N TYR A 102 15.65 0.86 -2.22
CA TYR A 102 14.47 1.64 -1.89
C TYR A 102 13.23 0.75 -1.89
N MET A 103 12.29 1.08 -1.01
CA MET A 103 10.91 0.61 -1.11
C MET A 103 10.01 1.81 -1.37
N THR A 104 9.33 1.84 -2.51
CA THR A 104 8.32 2.86 -2.80
C THR A 104 6.96 2.31 -2.44
N VAL A 105 6.38 2.85 -1.37
CA VAL A 105 4.98 2.60 -0.99
C VAL A 105 4.10 3.51 -1.84
N ILE A 106 3.09 2.94 -2.48
CA ILE A 106 2.18 3.64 -3.39
C ILE A 106 0.75 3.39 -2.92
N VAL A 107 0.05 4.47 -2.59
CA VAL A 107 -1.40 4.48 -2.39
C VAL A 107 -2.05 4.79 -3.73
N THR A 108 -3.09 4.02 -4.08
CA THR A 108 -3.96 4.31 -5.21
C THR A 108 -5.40 4.27 -4.77
N LEU A 109 -6.12 5.36 -5.02
CA LEU A 109 -7.57 5.49 -4.84
C LEU A 109 -8.21 5.60 -6.22
N ILE A 110 -9.19 4.75 -6.50
CA ILE A 110 -9.84 4.66 -7.81
C ILE A 110 -11.33 4.97 -7.63
N TRP A 111 -11.80 5.99 -8.34
CA TRP A 111 -13.21 6.34 -8.44
C TRP A 111 -13.84 5.55 -9.59
N TYR A 112 -14.93 4.84 -9.31
CA TYR A 112 -15.66 4.05 -10.31
C TYR A 112 -16.99 4.69 -10.69
N THR A 113 -17.77 5.20 -9.73
CA THR A 113 -19.12 5.74 -9.97
C THR A 113 -19.50 6.78 -8.91
N GLY A 114 -20.38 7.75 -9.23
CA GLY A 114 -20.86 8.76 -8.27
C GLY A 114 -20.39 10.17 -8.60
N GLY A 115 -20.09 10.99 -7.58
CA GLY A 115 -19.61 12.37 -7.74
C GLY A 115 -18.24 12.67 -7.12
N ASP A 116 -17.77 11.82 -6.21
CA ASP A 116 -16.51 11.94 -5.46
C ASP A 116 -15.78 10.59 -5.43
N ASN A 117 -14.46 10.60 -5.21
CA ASN A 117 -13.63 9.41 -4.99
C ASN A 117 -13.67 9.03 -3.49
N ASP A 118 -14.50 8.03 -3.20
CA ASP A 118 -14.78 7.53 -1.86
C ASP A 118 -13.88 6.35 -1.45
N GLY A 119 -12.67 6.24 -2.03
CA GLY A 119 -11.65 5.31 -1.54
C GLY A 119 -11.02 5.80 -0.23
N TYR A 120 -11.07 4.98 0.82
CA TYR A 120 -10.58 5.33 2.16
C TYR A 120 -9.42 4.44 2.61
N ILE A 121 -8.41 5.04 3.25
CA ILE A 121 -7.24 4.33 3.80
C ILE A 121 -6.88 4.87 5.18
N ASP A 122 -6.52 3.97 6.10
CA ASP A 122 -5.92 4.31 7.38
C ASP A 122 -4.82 3.29 7.79
N ASN A 123 -3.91 3.72 8.66
CA ASN A 123 -2.86 2.93 9.31
C ASN A 123 -2.04 2.05 8.34
N ILE A 124 -1.49 2.66 7.28
CA ILE A 124 -0.51 1.99 6.40
C ILE A 124 0.75 1.70 7.22
N SER A 125 1.21 0.45 7.17
CA SER A 125 2.42 0.00 7.84
C SER A 125 3.24 -0.92 6.94
N VAL A 126 4.54 -0.70 6.93
CA VAL A 126 5.54 -1.61 6.37
C VAL A 126 6.52 -1.94 7.49
N ALA A 127 6.49 -3.18 7.96
CA ALA A 127 7.37 -3.66 9.01
C ALA A 127 8.44 -4.59 8.44
N LEU A 128 9.70 -4.34 8.76
CA LEU A 128 10.83 -5.18 8.35
C LEU A 128 11.26 -6.10 9.49
N ARG A 129 11.62 -7.34 9.17
CA ARG A 129 12.14 -8.31 10.13
C ARG A 129 13.34 -9.05 9.54
N ARG A 130 14.38 -9.21 10.36
CA ARG A 130 15.42 -10.22 10.10
C ARG A 130 14.78 -11.59 10.31
N SER A 131 15.05 -12.50 9.37
CA SER A 131 14.58 -13.88 9.33
C SER A 131 15.66 -14.79 9.90
#